data_AF-C0ETU5-F1
#
_entry.id   AF-C0ETU5-F1
#
_cell.length_a   1.000
_cell.length_b   1.000
_cell.length_c   1.000
_cell.angle_alpha   90.00
_cell.angle_beta   90.00
_cell.angle_gamma   90.00
#
_symmetry.space_group_name_H-M   'P 1'
#
loop_
_entity.id
_entity.type
_entity.pdbx_description
1 polymer ?
#
loop_
_entity_poly.entity_id
_entity_poly.type
_entity_poly.pdbx_seq_one_letter_code
_entity_poly.pdbx_strand_id
1 'polypeptide(L)'
;MAKPAQVHASKAESAKMARWMSICSSMADNIEKKHFVYSNGGTARTYNSAVKRSRRSNCALYVSWCLQKYGALGSGQTFYIRRGSSSIRKNFGHWKKKKVQVIRVNKRASRVNLKKGDVVLWSGLGHTNIYAGKNSSGERLWFDAGKAATYGHHSGSRFNNIGKKTQGYLNSKTVSYIIRIKGL
;
A
#
# COMPACT_ATOMS: atom_id res chain seq x y z
N MET A 1 -5.66 -38.60 -12.83
CA MET A 1 -5.63 -37.11 -12.88
C MET A 1 -5.24 -36.60 -11.50
N ALA A 2 -4.07 -35.97 -11.36
CA ALA A 2 -3.61 -35.46 -10.06
C ALA A 2 -4.30 -34.13 -9.71
N LYS A 3 -4.94 -34.07 -8.53
CA LYS A 3 -5.48 -32.84 -7.93
C LYS A 3 -4.36 -31.80 -7.79
N PRO A 4 -4.59 -30.50 -8.08
CA PRO A 4 -3.57 -29.49 -7.82
C PRO A 4 -3.39 -29.35 -6.30
N ALA A 5 -2.16 -29.50 -5.84
CA ALA A 5 -1.79 -29.31 -4.45
C ALA A 5 -2.11 -27.86 -4.04
N GLN A 6 -3.11 -27.68 -3.18
CA GLN A 6 -3.27 -26.44 -2.44
C GLN A 6 -2.05 -26.31 -1.52
N VAL A 7 -1.17 -25.37 -1.85
CA VAL A 7 -0.01 -25.03 -1.04
C VAL A 7 -0.53 -24.43 0.26
N HIS A 8 -0.65 -25.25 1.31
CA HIS A 8 -0.98 -24.76 2.65
C HIS A 8 0.16 -23.86 3.11
N ALA A 9 -0.09 -22.55 3.17
CA ALA A 9 0.83 -21.60 3.77
C ALA A 9 1.10 -22.04 5.22
N SER A 10 2.36 -21.99 5.65
CA SER A 10 2.70 -22.38 7.02
C SER A 10 1.94 -21.50 8.03
N LYS A 11 1.63 -22.04 9.21
CA LYS A 11 0.94 -21.31 10.30
C LYS A 11 1.64 -19.97 10.62
N ALA A 12 2.97 -19.95 10.53
CA ALA A 12 3.78 -18.75 10.74
C ALA A 12 3.64 -17.70 9.63
N GLU A 13 3.60 -18.10 8.36
CA GLU A 13 3.33 -17.19 7.22
C GLU A 13 1.92 -16.61 7.32
N SER A 14 0.95 -17.45 7.68
CA SER A 14 -0.43 -17.02 7.93
C SER A 14 -0.52 -15.98 9.05
N ALA A 15 0.22 -16.16 10.15
CA ALA A 15 0.28 -15.19 11.24
C ALA A 15 0.95 -13.86 10.83
N LYS A 16 2.05 -13.91 10.07
CA LYS A 16 2.72 -12.70 9.57
C LYS A 16 1.82 -11.93 8.59
N MET A 17 1.11 -12.63 7.72
CA MET A 17 0.13 -12.03 6.81
C MET A 17 -1.03 -11.39 7.57
N ALA A 18 -1.57 -12.08 8.59
CA ALA A 18 -2.62 -11.53 9.44
C ALA A 18 -2.15 -10.25 10.15
N ARG A 19 -0.93 -10.26 10.71
CA ARG A 19 -0.31 -9.07 11.31
C ARG A 19 -0.15 -7.93 10.30
N TRP A 20 0.29 -8.22 9.07
CA TRP A 20 0.43 -7.21 8.04
C TRP A 20 -0.92 -6.56 7.68
N MET A 21 -1.95 -7.36 7.44
CA MET A 21 -3.30 -6.87 7.14
C MET A 21 -3.92 -6.09 8.29
N SER A 22 -3.69 -6.53 9.53
CA SER A 22 -4.12 -5.81 10.74
C SER A 22 -3.44 -4.45 10.85
N ILE A 23 -2.13 -4.37 10.58
CA ILE A 23 -1.40 -3.08 10.55
C ILE A 23 -1.98 -2.13 9.49
N CYS A 24 -2.26 -2.62 8.29
CA CYS A 24 -2.87 -1.81 7.23
C CYS A 24 -4.26 -1.30 7.64
N SER A 25 -5.12 -2.20 8.13
CA SER A 25 -6.47 -1.85 8.57
C SER A 25 -6.45 -0.83 9.70
N SER A 26 -5.69 -1.09 10.77
CA SER A 26 -5.60 -0.15 11.89
C SER A 26 -5.00 1.18 11.48
N MET A 27 -4.07 1.24 10.53
CA MET A 27 -3.55 2.52 10.02
C MET A 27 -4.62 3.29 9.26
N ALA A 28 -5.42 2.61 8.43
CA ALA A 28 -6.55 3.20 7.71
C ALA A 28 -7.58 3.80 8.71
N ASP A 29 -8.04 2.99 9.66
CA ASP A 29 -9.01 3.41 10.69
C ASP A 29 -8.49 4.60 11.49
N ASN A 30 -7.21 4.59 11.84
CA ASN A 30 -6.57 5.65 12.61
C ASN A 30 -6.46 6.97 11.85
N ILE A 31 -6.25 6.93 10.53
CA ILE A 31 -6.22 8.13 9.67
C ILE A 31 -7.62 8.73 9.57
N GLU A 32 -8.64 7.88 9.36
CA GLU A 32 -10.05 8.32 9.27
C GLU A 32 -10.57 8.86 10.61
N LYS A 33 -10.42 8.10 11.70
CA LYS A 33 -10.87 8.49 13.05
C LYS A 33 -10.22 9.77 13.57
N LYS A 34 -8.99 10.06 13.14
CA LYS A 34 -8.28 11.30 13.52
C LYS A 34 -8.46 12.41 12.49
N HIS A 35 -9.40 12.26 11.56
CA HIS A 35 -9.79 13.25 10.56
C HIS A 35 -8.62 13.78 9.75
N PHE A 36 -7.72 12.89 9.33
CA PHE A 36 -6.65 13.27 8.45
C PHE A 36 -7.21 13.74 7.10
N VAL A 37 -6.49 14.66 6.46
CA VAL A 37 -6.80 15.13 5.11
C VAL A 37 -5.75 14.65 4.11
N TYR A 38 -6.18 14.46 2.86
CA TYR A 38 -5.26 14.16 1.77
C TYR A 38 -4.41 15.39 1.44
N SER A 39 -3.09 15.25 1.36
CA SER A 39 -2.18 16.31 0.92
C SER A 39 -0.84 15.75 0.44
N ASN A 40 -0.27 16.39 -0.58
CA ASN A 40 1.12 16.14 -0.99
C ASN A 40 2.12 17.04 -0.24
N GLY A 41 1.67 18.17 0.31
CA GLY A 41 2.49 19.14 1.04
C GLY A 41 2.19 19.18 2.55
N GLY A 42 3.12 19.72 3.34
CA GLY A 42 2.96 19.87 4.80
C GLY A 42 2.77 18.54 5.54
N THR A 43 3.40 17.48 5.04
CA THR A 43 3.24 16.11 5.57
C THR A 43 4.39 15.72 6.50
N ALA A 44 4.17 14.70 7.33
CA ALA A 44 5.21 14.14 8.19
C ALA A 44 5.65 12.75 7.72
N ARG A 45 6.91 12.38 7.99
CA ARG A 45 7.50 11.11 7.53
C ARG A 45 7.13 9.91 8.38
N THR A 46 6.58 10.13 9.58
CA THR A 46 6.07 9.09 10.49
C THR A 46 4.62 9.38 10.86
N TYR A 47 3.85 8.33 11.14
CA TYR A 47 2.47 8.47 11.58
C TYR A 47 2.36 9.27 12.88
N ASN A 48 3.20 8.97 13.88
CA ASN A 48 3.16 9.67 15.17
C ASN A 48 3.44 11.18 15.03
N SER A 49 4.39 11.59 14.18
CA SER A 49 4.62 13.01 13.91
C SER A 49 3.47 13.63 13.13
N ALA A 50 2.82 12.89 12.23
CA ALA A 50 1.65 13.37 11.51
C ALA A 50 0.47 13.64 12.46
N VAL A 51 0.20 12.74 13.40
CA VAL A 51 -0.85 12.92 14.41
C VAL A 51 -0.64 14.19 15.23
N LYS A 52 0.61 14.48 15.61
CA LYS A 52 0.94 15.64 16.45
C LYS A 52 0.91 16.98 15.70
N ARG A 53 1.27 16.99 14.42
CA ARG A 53 1.60 18.26 13.73
C ARG A 53 0.74 18.61 12.52
N SER A 54 0.37 17.62 11.71
CA SER A 54 -0.19 17.92 10.39
C SER A 54 -1.57 17.32 10.15
N ARG A 55 -1.84 16.11 10.66
CA ARG A 55 -2.98 15.27 10.27
C ARG A 55 -3.15 15.23 8.75
N ARG A 56 -2.02 15.20 8.02
CA ARG A 56 -1.97 15.14 6.55
C ARG A 56 -1.31 13.85 6.11
N SER A 57 -1.91 13.17 5.14
CA SER A 57 -1.36 11.95 4.54
C SER A 57 -1.65 11.91 3.02
N ASN A 58 -1.05 10.93 2.35
CA ASN A 58 -1.32 10.56 0.98
C ASN A 58 -1.02 9.08 0.79
N CYS A 59 -1.22 8.58 -0.44
CA CYS A 59 -1.05 7.18 -0.79
C CYS A 59 0.33 6.62 -0.40
N ALA A 60 1.40 7.36 -0.73
CA ALA A 60 2.77 7.00 -0.43
C ALA A 60 3.08 6.98 1.09
N LEU A 61 2.57 7.96 1.83
CA LEU A 61 2.79 8.06 3.27
C LEU A 61 2.05 6.98 4.04
N TYR A 62 0.79 6.71 3.71
CA TYR A 62 0.02 5.61 4.30
C TYR A 62 0.77 4.28 4.17
N VAL A 63 1.19 3.94 2.95
CA VAL A 63 1.94 2.70 2.69
C VAL A 63 3.28 2.70 3.44
N SER A 64 4.01 3.81 3.40
CA SER A 64 5.29 3.94 4.10
C SER A 64 5.13 3.74 5.61
N TRP A 65 4.12 4.34 6.23
CA TRP A 65 3.85 4.17 7.67
C TRP A 65 3.43 2.76 8.03
N CYS A 66 2.65 2.08 7.17
CA CYS A 66 2.35 0.66 7.35
C CYS A 66 3.64 -0.16 7.36
N LEU A 67 4.52 0.03 6.36
CA LEU A 67 5.80 -0.68 6.28
C LEU A 67 6.74 -0.34 7.44
N GLN A 68 6.74 0.89 7.93
CA GLN A 68 7.46 1.29 9.14
C GLN A 68 6.93 0.55 10.37
N LYS A 69 5.61 0.53 10.57
CA LYS A 69 4.97 -0.16 11.70
C LYS A 69 5.17 -1.68 11.65
N TYR A 70 5.20 -2.27 10.45
CA TYR A 70 5.54 -3.68 10.28
C TYR A 70 7.02 -3.96 10.61
N GLY A 71 7.90 -2.97 10.41
CA GLY A 71 9.35 -3.05 10.59
C GLY A 71 10.11 -3.32 9.28
N ALA A 72 9.43 -3.30 8.14
CA ALA A 72 10.01 -3.46 6.80
C ALA A 72 10.80 -2.21 6.35
N LEU A 73 10.35 -1.03 6.80
CA LEU A 73 11.08 0.23 6.70
C LEU A 73 11.50 0.71 8.10
N GLY A 74 12.61 1.45 8.17
CA GLY A 74 13.01 2.18 9.38
C GLY A 74 12.15 3.43 9.60
N SER A 75 12.05 3.90 10.84
CA SER A 75 11.30 5.12 11.17
C SER A 75 11.71 6.29 10.28
N GLY A 76 10.73 6.99 9.68
CA GLY A 76 10.96 8.14 8.82
C GLY A 76 11.40 7.82 7.39
N GLN A 77 11.63 6.54 7.05
CA GLN A 77 11.88 6.10 5.68
C GLN A 77 10.58 6.10 4.89
N THR A 78 10.56 6.82 3.78
CA THR A 78 9.41 6.94 2.88
C THR A 78 9.85 6.81 1.44
N PHE A 79 8.89 6.45 0.58
CA PHE A 79 9.08 6.37 -0.85
C PHE A 79 7.79 6.74 -1.56
N TYR A 80 7.90 7.07 -2.84
CA TYR A 80 6.76 7.27 -3.73
C TYR A 80 7.17 6.92 -5.17
N ILE A 81 6.19 6.69 -6.04
CA ILE A 81 6.44 6.63 -7.49
C ILE A 81 6.13 7.99 -8.11
N ARG A 82 7.04 8.50 -8.95
CA ARG A 82 6.86 9.83 -9.56
C ARG A 82 5.74 9.79 -10.60
N ARG A 83 4.78 10.72 -10.51
CA ARG A 83 3.73 10.92 -11.53
C ARG A 83 4.36 11.23 -12.90
N GLY A 84 3.78 10.70 -13.97
CA GLY A 84 4.35 10.80 -15.32
C GLY A 84 5.63 9.98 -15.54
N SER A 85 6.00 9.09 -14.60
CA SER A 85 7.21 8.28 -14.66
C SER A 85 6.96 6.87 -14.13
N SER A 86 7.95 6.00 -14.35
CA SER A 86 8.04 4.66 -13.75
C SER A 86 9.19 4.59 -12.74
N SER A 87 9.59 5.71 -12.13
CA SER A 87 10.73 5.74 -11.20
C SER A 87 10.29 5.89 -9.75
N ILE A 88 10.82 5.02 -8.88
CA ILE A 88 10.67 5.13 -7.43
C ILE A 88 11.63 6.20 -6.90
N ARG A 89 11.09 7.12 -6.09
CA ARG A 89 11.86 8.06 -5.27
C ARG A 89 11.75 7.65 -3.82
N LYS A 90 12.84 7.80 -3.07
CA LYS A 90 12.96 7.40 -1.67
C LYS A 90 13.95 8.30 -0.97
N ASN A 91 13.80 8.48 0.34
CA ASN A 91 14.71 9.28 1.17
C ASN A 91 15.74 8.42 1.93
N PHE A 92 16.00 7.20 1.47
CA PHE A 92 16.92 6.25 2.09
C PHE A 92 17.73 5.52 1.02
N GLY A 93 18.97 5.15 1.35
CA GLY A 93 19.94 4.62 0.38
C GLY A 93 19.49 3.30 -0.27
N HIS A 94 19.27 2.25 0.54
CA HIS A 94 18.92 0.92 0.03
C HIS A 94 17.70 0.33 0.71
N TRP A 95 16.93 -0.43 -0.05
CA TRP A 95 15.89 -1.29 0.52
C TRP A 95 16.56 -2.36 1.38
N LYS A 96 16.00 -2.64 2.55
CA LYS A 96 16.50 -3.72 3.41
C LYS A 96 16.23 -5.06 2.73
N LYS A 97 17.18 -5.53 1.91
CA LYS A 97 17.05 -6.75 1.06
C LYS A 97 16.63 -8.00 1.84
N LYS A 98 16.90 -8.06 3.16
CA LYS A 98 16.44 -9.15 4.04
C LYS A 98 14.94 -9.08 4.40
N LYS A 99 14.31 -7.91 4.32
CA LYS A 99 12.90 -7.69 4.73
C LYS A 99 11.94 -7.52 3.57
N VAL A 100 12.39 -6.92 2.47
CA VAL A 100 11.55 -6.68 1.29
C VAL A 100 12.26 -7.07 0.01
N GLN A 101 11.47 -7.49 -0.98
CA GLN A 101 11.85 -7.63 -2.36
C GLN A 101 11.18 -6.54 -3.17
N VAL A 102 11.92 -5.87 -4.05
CA VAL A 102 11.39 -4.91 -5.02
C VAL A 102 11.45 -5.57 -6.40
N ILE A 103 10.28 -5.78 -7.00
CA ILE A 103 10.10 -6.53 -8.25
C ILE A 103 9.65 -5.53 -9.32
N ARG A 104 10.40 -5.42 -10.42
CA ARG A 104 9.98 -4.65 -11.59
C ARG A 104 9.07 -5.52 -12.46
N VAL A 105 7.92 -4.99 -12.88
CA VAL A 105 6.89 -5.79 -13.56
C VAL A 105 6.60 -5.26 -14.97
N ASN A 106 6.21 -3.99 -15.10
CA ASN A 106 5.79 -3.34 -16.35
C ASN A 106 4.67 -4.09 -17.11
N LYS A 107 3.63 -4.54 -16.40
CA LYS A 107 2.47 -5.23 -17.00
C LYS A 107 1.15 -4.62 -16.50
N ARG A 108 0.08 -4.75 -17.30
CA ARG A 108 -1.29 -4.42 -16.85
C ARG A 108 -1.63 -5.25 -15.63
N ALA A 109 -2.25 -4.63 -14.62
CA ALA A 109 -2.52 -5.30 -13.34
C ALA A 109 -3.32 -6.59 -13.51
N SER A 110 -4.28 -6.64 -14.43
CA SER A 110 -5.04 -7.87 -14.75
C SER A 110 -4.15 -9.07 -15.12
N ARG A 111 -2.95 -8.84 -15.66
CA ARG A 111 -1.97 -9.86 -16.06
C ARG A 111 -0.88 -10.12 -15.02
N VAL A 112 -0.95 -9.44 -13.87
CA VAL A 112 0.02 -9.60 -12.78
C VAL A 112 -0.54 -10.56 -11.74
N ASN A 113 0.22 -11.60 -11.40
CA ASN A 113 -0.08 -12.48 -10.28
C ASN A 113 0.31 -11.81 -8.95
N LEU A 114 -0.58 -10.95 -8.46
CA LEU A 114 -0.40 -10.28 -7.19
C LEU A 114 -0.64 -11.23 -6.03
N LYS A 115 0.22 -11.16 -5.02
CA LYS A 115 0.03 -11.84 -3.73
C LYS A 115 -0.58 -10.85 -2.75
N LYS A 116 -1.52 -11.33 -1.93
CA LYS A 116 -2.07 -10.54 -0.82
C LYS A 116 -0.90 -9.95 0.00
N GLY A 117 -1.02 -8.68 0.37
CA GLY A 117 0.02 -7.93 1.06
C GLY A 117 1.02 -7.22 0.14
N ASP A 118 1.02 -7.46 -1.16
CA ASP A 118 1.84 -6.72 -2.11
C ASP A 118 1.53 -5.22 -2.08
N VAL A 119 2.58 -4.42 -1.98
CA VAL A 119 2.50 -2.98 -2.25
C VAL A 119 2.70 -2.78 -3.74
N VAL A 120 1.75 -2.12 -4.40
CA VAL A 120 1.74 -1.93 -5.86
C VAL A 120 2.00 -0.48 -6.19
N LEU A 121 2.92 -0.23 -7.13
CA LEU A 121 3.29 1.11 -7.60
C LEU A 121 2.94 1.23 -9.09
N TRP A 122 2.14 2.24 -9.41
CA TRP A 122 1.46 2.37 -10.69
C TRP A 122 2.22 3.28 -11.67
N SER A 123 2.46 2.80 -12.88
CA SER A 123 3.19 3.54 -13.93
C SER A 123 2.45 4.81 -14.33
N GLY A 124 3.12 5.96 -14.30
CA GLY A 124 2.56 7.23 -14.78
C GLY A 124 1.51 7.86 -13.86
N LEU A 125 0.84 7.09 -13.00
CA LEU A 125 -0.24 7.59 -12.13
C LEU A 125 0.29 8.40 -10.94
N GLY A 126 1.50 8.11 -10.45
CA GLY A 126 1.98 8.67 -9.19
C GLY A 126 1.20 8.14 -7.98
N HIS A 127 0.79 6.88 -8.03
CA HIS A 127 -0.07 6.24 -7.02
C HIS A 127 0.55 4.96 -6.49
N THR A 128 0.27 4.63 -5.23
CA THR A 128 0.61 3.34 -4.64
C THR A 128 -0.44 2.91 -3.62
N ASN A 129 -0.68 1.60 -3.52
CA ASN A 129 -1.64 1.01 -2.61
C ASN A 129 -1.25 -0.42 -2.25
N ILE A 130 -2.01 -1.06 -1.35
CA ILE A 130 -1.70 -2.40 -0.83
C ILE A 130 -2.80 -3.36 -1.27
N TYR A 131 -2.43 -4.44 -1.95
CA TYR A 131 -3.38 -5.47 -2.38
C TYR A 131 -3.82 -6.32 -1.19
N ALA A 132 -5.12 -6.34 -0.89
CA ALA A 132 -5.70 -7.01 0.27
C ALA A 132 -6.23 -8.42 -0.03
N GLY A 133 -6.06 -8.90 -1.27
CA GLY A 133 -6.61 -10.17 -1.76
C GLY A 133 -7.86 -9.97 -2.60
N LYS A 134 -8.69 -11.01 -2.70
CA LYS A 134 -9.97 -10.96 -3.43
C LYS A 134 -11.14 -11.08 -2.46
N ASN A 135 -12.30 -10.51 -2.82
CA ASN A 135 -13.57 -10.84 -2.19
C ASN A 135 -14.13 -12.18 -2.72
N SER A 136 -15.31 -12.58 -2.24
CA SER A 136 -16.01 -13.81 -2.67
C SER A 136 -16.32 -13.82 -4.18
N SER A 137 -16.62 -12.66 -4.77
CA SER A 137 -16.86 -12.48 -6.20
C SER A 137 -15.57 -12.47 -7.04
N GLY A 138 -14.40 -12.67 -6.43
CA GLY A 138 -13.12 -12.69 -7.12
C GLY A 138 -12.54 -11.30 -7.46
N GLU A 139 -13.19 -10.22 -7.03
CA GLU A 139 -12.74 -8.85 -7.26
C GLU A 139 -11.58 -8.49 -6.34
N ARG A 140 -10.63 -7.73 -6.86
CA ARG A 140 -9.44 -7.31 -6.12
C ARG A 140 -9.79 -6.24 -5.09
N LEU A 141 -9.41 -6.49 -3.84
CA LEU A 141 -9.52 -5.56 -2.73
C LEU A 141 -8.20 -4.84 -2.49
N TRP A 142 -8.29 -3.58 -2.08
CA TRP A 142 -7.16 -2.69 -1.87
C TRP A 142 -7.33 -1.88 -0.61
N PHE A 143 -6.22 -1.67 0.11
CA PHE A 143 -6.12 -0.52 1.01
C PHE A 143 -5.55 0.66 0.22
N ASP A 144 -6.32 1.73 0.11
CA ASP A 144 -6.01 2.82 -0.81
C ASP A 144 -6.21 4.18 -0.13
N ALA A 145 -5.10 4.88 0.14
CA ALA A 145 -5.13 6.24 0.71
C ALA A 145 -4.86 7.31 -0.36
N GLY A 146 -5.34 7.09 -1.58
CA GLY A 146 -5.32 8.07 -2.64
C GLY A 146 -6.34 9.19 -2.43
N LYS A 147 -6.31 10.17 -3.33
CA LYS A 147 -7.28 11.28 -3.38
C LYS A 147 -8.73 10.77 -3.44
N ALA A 148 -8.98 9.68 -4.16
CA ALA A 148 -10.30 9.03 -4.27
C ALA A 148 -10.77 8.30 -2.99
N ALA A 149 -10.00 8.33 -1.90
CA ALA A 149 -10.39 7.80 -0.59
C ALA A 149 -10.84 8.92 0.37
N THR A 150 -11.12 10.10 -0.17
CA THR A 150 -11.60 11.27 0.57
C THR A 150 -13.00 11.65 0.13
N TYR A 151 -13.74 12.38 0.96
CA TYR A 151 -15.09 12.87 0.63
C TYR A 151 -15.14 13.70 -0.66
N GLY A 152 -14.17 14.60 -0.84
CA GLY A 152 -14.17 15.61 -1.91
C GLY A 152 -13.27 15.27 -3.09
N HIS A 153 -12.51 14.17 -3.02
CA HIS A 153 -11.63 13.75 -4.12
C HIS A 153 -10.62 14.85 -4.52
N HIS A 154 -10.17 15.66 -3.56
CA HIS A 154 -9.19 16.74 -3.77
C HIS A 154 -8.23 16.90 -2.58
N SER A 155 -7.19 17.74 -2.74
CA SER A 155 -6.27 18.06 -1.64
C SER A 155 -6.97 18.86 -0.56
N GLY A 156 -6.68 18.57 0.71
CA GLY A 156 -7.36 19.15 1.87
C GLY A 156 -8.66 18.42 2.25
N SER A 157 -9.16 17.49 1.43
CA SER A 157 -10.36 16.72 1.78
C SER A 157 -10.06 15.61 2.78
N ARG A 158 -10.99 15.37 3.71
CA ARG A 158 -10.87 14.34 4.76
C ARG A 158 -11.02 12.93 4.18
N PHE A 159 -10.22 11.99 4.68
CA PHE A 159 -10.36 10.58 4.34
C PHE A 159 -11.63 9.97 4.94
N ASN A 160 -12.26 9.07 4.20
CA ASN A 160 -13.49 8.37 4.59
C ASN A 160 -13.59 6.93 4.09
N ASN A 161 -12.61 6.46 3.30
CA ASN A 161 -12.71 5.16 2.64
C ASN A 161 -11.32 4.60 2.25
N ILE A 162 -10.42 4.39 3.20
CA ILE A 162 -9.08 3.80 2.98
C ILE A 162 -9.11 2.28 3.13
N GLY A 163 -10.06 1.76 3.93
CA GLY A 163 -10.25 0.33 4.20
C GLY A 163 -10.37 -0.54 2.93
N LYS A 164 -10.46 -1.86 3.13
CA LYS A 164 -10.48 -2.83 2.01
C LYS A 164 -11.66 -2.53 1.09
N LYS A 165 -11.37 -2.08 -0.13
CA LYS A 165 -12.39 -1.76 -1.14
C LYS A 165 -11.98 -2.21 -2.53
N THR A 166 -12.97 -2.36 -3.40
CA THR A 166 -12.73 -2.60 -4.82
C THR A 166 -12.23 -1.32 -5.48
N GLN A 167 -11.38 -1.49 -6.49
CA GLN A 167 -10.88 -0.40 -7.33
C GLN A 167 -10.80 -0.89 -8.77
N GLY A 168 -11.95 -1.11 -9.40
CA GLY A 168 -12.05 -1.74 -10.73
C GLY A 168 -11.19 -1.04 -11.79
N TYR A 169 -11.10 0.30 -11.73
CA TYR A 169 -10.31 1.09 -12.68
C TYR A 169 -8.81 0.74 -12.69
N LEU A 170 -8.28 0.18 -11.60
CA LEU A 170 -6.87 -0.19 -11.48
C LEU A 170 -6.51 -1.42 -12.32
N ASN A 171 -7.48 -2.29 -12.65
CA ASN A 171 -7.21 -3.52 -13.41
C ASN A 171 -6.62 -3.25 -14.80
N SER A 172 -7.00 -2.12 -15.43
CA SER A 172 -6.50 -1.71 -16.74
C SER A 172 -5.16 -0.96 -16.68
N LYS A 173 -4.70 -0.56 -15.48
CA LYS A 173 -3.48 0.24 -15.30
C LYS A 173 -2.23 -0.63 -15.24
N THR A 174 -1.10 -0.06 -15.62
CA THR A 174 0.20 -0.73 -15.63
C THR A 174 0.87 -0.65 -14.26
N VAL A 175 1.32 -1.79 -13.74
CA VAL A 175 2.15 -1.90 -12.54
C VAL A 175 3.61 -1.74 -12.94
N SER A 176 4.30 -0.73 -12.40
CA SER A 176 5.76 -0.57 -12.58
C SER A 176 6.53 -1.47 -11.63
N TYR A 177 6.13 -1.46 -10.36
CA TYR A 177 6.79 -2.24 -9.31
C TYR A 177 5.82 -2.87 -8.33
N ILE A 178 6.27 -3.98 -7.77
CA ILE A 178 5.74 -4.56 -6.54
C ILE A 178 6.81 -4.46 -5.46
N ILE A 179 6.44 -4.00 -4.27
CA ILE A 179 7.25 -4.19 -3.07
C ILE A 179 6.57 -5.28 -2.24
N ARG A 180 7.28 -6.39 -2.05
CA ARG A 180 6.80 -7.56 -1.32
C ARG A 180 7.62 -7.75 -0.06
N ILE A 181 6.95 -7.86 1.08
CA ILE A 181 7.62 -8.26 2.32
C ILE A 181 7.98 -9.74 2.20
N LYS A 182 9.23 -10.10 2.53
CA LYS A 182 9.71 -11.49 2.46
C LYS A 182 9.14 -12.32 3.61
N GLY A 183 8.74 -13.55 3.33
CA GLY A 183 8.14 -14.47 4.30
C GLY A 183 6.70 -14.10 4.69
N LEU A 184 5.99 -13.44 3.77
CA LEU A 184 4.54 -13.26 3.76
C LEU A 184 3.88 -14.20 2.73
#